data_AF-A0A9P5PCT8-F1
#
_entry.id   AF-A0A9P5PCT8-F1
#
_cell.length_a   1.000
_cell.length_b   1.000
_cell.length_c   1.000
_cell.angle_alpha   90.00
_cell.angle_beta   90.00
_cell.angle_gamma   90.00
#
_symmetry.space_group_name_H-M   'P 1'
#
loop_
_entity.id
_entity.type
_entity.pdbx_description
1 polymer ?
#
loop_
_entity_poly.entity_id
_entity_poly.type
_entity_poly.pdbx_seq_one_letter_code
_entity_poly.pdbx_strand_id
1 'polypeptide(L)'
;MRAYQVYQDSAMLNLAIQVWEYSRSYTVFPGNVASGTIPTKSVNVGKTCSGATLVGGMFWVSDVNDPTLYGANTAMFFALSAYLAEATGNTTYLSAATDSGAFMIDVIQVTSPGNGAASISANASGCGDIWGLGSFRLDHTGWFMEGLAILPGSTTLGQQSVSVDTLRSNIVNITLAANTLCNAPNGIVNTGKGAGDSTIVQGIGALYHALQGPADLLTYVGSFLSVQSVQHNYICGNYTR
;
A
#
# COMPACT_ATOMS: atom_id res chain seq x y z
N MET A 1 -13.92 6.69 0.05
CA MET A 1 -14.27 5.56 0.96
C MET A 1 -14.33 5.95 2.43
N ARG A 2 -13.29 6.52 3.05
CA ARG A 2 -13.36 6.92 4.48
C ARG A 2 -14.56 7.81 4.83
N ALA A 3 -14.87 8.82 4.01
CA ALA A 3 -16.06 9.64 4.20
C ALA A 3 -17.37 8.84 4.12
N TYR A 4 -17.46 7.87 3.21
CA TYR A 4 -18.61 6.95 3.14
C TYR A 4 -18.71 6.08 4.39
N GLN A 5 -17.60 5.54 4.90
CA GLN A 5 -17.64 4.72 6.12
C GLN A 5 -18.16 5.49 7.34
N VAL A 6 -17.77 6.76 7.48
CA VAL A 6 -18.17 7.60 8.62
C VAL A 6 -19.58 8.15 8.46
N TYR A 7 -19.90 8.70 7.28
CA TYR A 7 -21.14 9.46 7.06
C TYR A 7 -22.21 8.71 6.29
N GLN A 8 -21.90 7.52 5.75
CA GLN A 8 -22.77 6.73 4.88
C GLN A 8 -23.29 7.53 3.66
N ASP A 9 -22.49 8.49 3.20
CA ASP A 9 -22.83 9.34 2.05
C ASP A 9 -22.62 8.58 0.73
N SER A 10 -23.73 8.22 0.08
CA SER A 10 -23.74 7.48 -1.18
C SER A 10 -23.06 8.23 -2.33
N ALA A 11 -23.00 9.57 -2.30
CA ALA A 11 -22.24 10.34 -3.29
C ALA A 11 -20.73 10.04 -3.18
N MET A 12 -20.21 9.86 -1.97
CA MET A 12 -18.81 9.50 -1.73
C MET A 12 -18.51 8.06 -2.16
N LEU A 13 -19.47 7.14 -2.03
CA LEU A 13 -19.33 5.78 -2.56
C LEU A 13 -19.31 5.79 -4.09
N ASN A 14 -20.25 6.50 -4.73
CA ASN A 14 -20.32 6.61 -6.18
C ASN A 14 -19.06 7.25 -6.79
N LEU A 15 -18.50 8.26 -6.12
CA LEU A 15 -17.23 8.85 -6.51
C LEU A 15 -16.09 7.84 -6.40
N ALA A 16 -16.04 7.06 -5.32
CA ALA A 16 -15.02 6.03 -5.12
C ALA A 16 -15.08 4.94 -6.21
N ILE A 17 -16.28 4.53 -6.62
CA ILE A 17 -16.48 3.59 -7.73
C ILE A 17 -15.93 4.17 -9.04
N GLN A 18 -16.27 5.43 -9.36
CA GLN A 18 -15.76 6.08 -10.57
C GLN A 18 -14.23 6.18 -10.60
N VAL A 19 -13.62 6.55 -9.46
CA VAL A 19 -12.16 6.59 -9.32
C VAL A 19 -11.57 5.19 -9.49
N TRP A 20 -12.20 4.16 -8.91
CA TRP A 20 -11.74 2.79 -9.06
C TRP A 20 -11.76 2.33 -10.52
N GLU A 21 -12.83 2.60 -11.26
CA GLU A 21 -12.94 2.24 -12.70
C GLU A 21 -11.84 2.92 -13.53
N TYR A 22 -11.57 4.20 -13.25
CA TYR A 22 -10.47 4.92 -13.89
C TYR A 22 -9.11 4.29 -13.54
N SER A 23 -8.83 4.06 -12.26
CA SER A 23 -7.58 3.44 -11.80
C SER A 23 -7.40 2.02 -12.32
N ARG A 24 -8.49 1.26 -12.48
CA ARG A 24 -8.47 -0.10 -13.01
C ARG A 24 -7.92 -0.15 -14.43
N SER A 25 -8.21 0.87 -15.25
CA SER A 25 -7.69 0.98 -16.62
C SER A 25 -6.16 1.17 -16.70
N TYR A 26 -5.53 1.57 -15.60
CA TYR A 26 -4.07 1.73 -15.46
C TYR A 26 -3.45 0.67 -14.54
N THR A 27 -4.18 -0.39 -14.22
CA THR A 27 -3.70 -1.47 -13.36
C THR A 27 -3.62 -2.75 -14.17
N VAL A 28 -2.45 -3.40 -14.16
CA VAL A 28 -2.19 -4.63 -14.91
C VAL A 28 -3.14 -5.74 -14.47
N PHE A 29 -3.80 -6.41 -15.42
CA PHE A 29 -4.67 -7.56 -15.15
C PHE A 29 -4.23 -8.80 -15.94
N PRO A 30 -4.76 -10.00 -15.63
CA PRO A 30 -4.27 -11.24 -16.23
C PRO A 30 -4.24 -11.23 -17.77
N GLY A 31 -5.25 -10.62 -18.40
CA GLY A 31 -5.30 -10.46 -19.86
C GLY A 31 -4.16 -9.61 -20.43
N ASN A 32 -3.68 -8.59 -19.70
CA ASN A 32 -2.55 -7.77 -20.16
C ASN A 32 -1.24 -8.53 -20.15
N VAL A 33 -1.02 -9.36 -19.12
CA VAL A 33 0.16 -10.23 -19.03
C VAL A 33 0.13 -11.30 -20.13
N ALA A 34 -1.06 -11.82 -20.45
CA ALA A 34 -1.23 -12.79 -21.53
C ALA A 34 -0.97 -12.19 -22.92
N SER A 35 -1.46 -10.97 -23.19
CA SER A 35 -1.24 -10.27 -24.47
C SER A 35 0.11 -9.56 -24.57
N GLY A 36 0.76 -9.29 -23.43
CA GLY A 36 1.94 -8.44 -23.32
C GLY A 36 1.65 -6.95 -23.47
N THR A 37 0.39 -6.53 -23.36
CA THR A 37 -0.06 -5.15 -23.65
C THR A 37 -1.18 -4.69 -22.72
N ILE A 38 -1.27 -3.39 -22.46
CA ILE A 38 -2.40 -2.77 -21.75
C ILE A 38 -2.97 -1.64 -22.62
N PRO A 39 -4.30 -1.52 -22.81
CA PRO A 39 -4.87 -0.57 -23.78
C PRO A 39 -4.51 0.91 -23.55
N THR A 40 -4.24 1.30 -22.31
CA THR A 40 -3.94 2.68 -21.90
C THR A 40 -2.46 3.05 -21.99
N LYS A 41 -1.57 2.10 -22.34
CA LYS A 41 -0.13 2.32 -22.47
C LYS A 41 0.43 1.76 -23.77
N SER A 42 1.50 2.36 -24.24
CA SER A 42 2.30 1.93 -25.40
C SER A 42 3.52 1.10 -25.00
N VAL A 43 3.59 0.65 -23.73
CA VAL A 43 4.71 -0.13 -23.19
C VAL A 43 4.40 -1.63 -23.23
N ASN A 44 5.45 -2.44 -23.29
CA ASN A 44 5.30 -3.90 -23.22
C ASN A 44 5.12 -4.33 -21.77
N VAL A 45 4.07 -5.10 -21.49
CA VAL A 45 3.85 -5.68 -20.17
C VAL A 45 4.57 -7.02 -20.09
N GLY A 46 5.56 -7.08 -19.20
CA GLY A 46 6.28 -8.28 -18.86
C GLY A 46 5.39 -9.36 -18.27
N LYS A 47 5.76 -10.63 -18.45
CA LYS A 47 5.03 -11.73 -17.84
C LYS A 47 5.28 -11.85 -16.35
N THR A 48 6.55 -11.76 -15.99
CA THR A 48 7.00 -11.97 -14.62
C THR A 48 8.13 -11.05 -14.27
N CYS A 49 8.27 -10.79 -12.98
CA CYS A 49 9.41 -10.16 -12.36
C CYS A 49 9.92 -11.02 -11.21
N SER A 50 11.17 -11.50 -11.31
CA SER A 50 11.76 -12.45 -10.34
C SER A 50 10.88 -13.69 -10.05
N GLY A 51 10.14 -14.17 -11.06
CA GLY A 51 9.22 -15.31 -10.93
C GLY A 51 7.82 -14.96 -10.42
N ALA A 52 7.56 -13.71 -10.01
CA ALA A 52 6.25 -13.21 -9.63
C ALA A 52 5.53 -12.55 -10.80
N THR A 53 4.20 -12.64 -10.87
CA THR A 53 3.40 -11.99 -11.93
C THR A 53 3.32 -10.48 -11.73
N LEU A 54 3.23 -9.70 -12.81
CA LEU A 54 3.02 -8.24 -12.73
C LEU A 54 1.55 -7.84 -12.55
N VAL A 55 0.63 -8.81 -12.54
CA VAL A 55 -0.80 -8.58 -12.27
C VAL A 55 -0.98 -7.84 -10.95
N GLY A 56 -1.85 -6.83 -10.96
CA GLY A 56 -2.12 -5.98 -9.80
C GLY A 56 -1.26 -4.73 -9.70
N GLY A 57 -0.14 -4.64 -10.43
CA GLY A 57 0.70 -3.44 -10.47
C GLY A 57 0.01 -2.28 -11.17
N MET A 58 0.03 -1.09 -10.56
CA MET A 58 -0.54 0.14 -11.12
C MET A 58 0.57 1.07 -11.62
N PHE A 59 0.36 1.66 -12.79
CA PHE A 59 1.29 2.63 -13.36
C PHE A 59 1.38 3.93 -12.54
N TRP A 60 2.56 4.54 -12.53
CA TRP A 60 2.84 5.80 -11.84
C TRP A 60 2.04 6.98 -12.42
N VAL A 61 2.13 7.15 -13.74
CA VAL A 61 1.56 8.29 -14.46
C VAL A 61 0.71 7.82 -15.63
N SER A 62 -0.12 8.71 -16.17
CA SER A 62 -0.94 8.46 -17.36
C SER A 62 -0.18 8.58 -18.68
N ASP A 63 1.09 9.00 -18.67
CA ASP A 63 1.93 9.02 -19.87
C ASP A 63 1.98 7.62 -20.48
N VAL A 64 1.60 7.51 -21.75
CA VAL A 64 1.49 6.24 -22.46
C VAL A 64 2.84 5.53 -22.62
N ASN A 65 3.95 6.26 -22.59
CA ASN A 65 5.29 5.71 -22.79
C ASN A 65 6.02 5.40 -21.49
N ASP A 66 5.49 5.83 -20.34
CA ASP A 66 6.11 5.55 -19.04
C ASP A 66 5.78 4.12 -18.58
N PRO A 67 6.81 3.24 -18.41
CA PRO A 67 6.61 1.85 -18.03
C PRO A 67 6.60 1.65 -16.51
N THR A 68 6.68 2.70 -15.70
CA THR A 68 6.88 2.59 -14.26
C THR A 68 5.62 2.12 -13.57
N LEU A 69 5.71 0.97 -12.89
CA LEU A 69 4.72 0.54 -11.90
C LEU A 69 5.16 1.06 -10.53
N TYR A 70 4.26 1.77 -9.85
CA TYR A 70 4.57 2.46 -8.61
C TYR A 70 3.87 1.80 -7.42
N GLY A 71 4.64 1.49 -6.38
CA GLY A 71 4.13 0.87 -5.16
C GLY A 71 3.02 1.69 -4.51
N ALA A 72 3.13 3.01 -4.42
CA ALA A 72 2.12 3.80 -3.70
C ALA A 72 0.79 3.83 -4.44
N ASN A 73 0.80 4.03 -5.77
CA ASN A 73 -0.41 3.93 -6.59
C ASN A 73 -1.04 2.54 -6.47
N THR A 74 -0.22 1.50 -6.49
CA THR A 74 -0.69 0.11 -6.35
C THR A 74 -1.32 -0.13 -4.98
N ALA A 75 -0.69 0.34 -3.91
CA ALA A 75 -1.19 0.23 -2.54
C ALA A 75 -2.48 1.04 -2.30
N MET A 76 -2.60 2.23 -2.91
CA MET A 76 -3.83 3.01 -2.88
C MET A 76 -4.97 2.30 -3.62
N PHE A 77 -4.70 1.73 -4.80
CA PHE A 77 -5.68 0.95 -5.55
C PHE A 77 -6.09 -0.32 -4.81
N PHE A 78 -5.13 -1.00 -4.16
CA PHE A 78 -5.37 -2.10 -3.24
C PHE A 78 -6.34 -1.70 -2.12
N ALA A 79 -6.05 -0.62 -1.38
CA ALA A 79 -6.89 -0.15 -0.30
C ALA A 79 -8.29 0.26 -0.77
N LEU A 80 -8.39 1.01 -1.89
CA LEU A 80 -9.66 1.38 -2.50
C LEU A 80 -10.49 0.14 -2.88
N SER A 81 -9.84 -0.87 -3.47
CA SER A 81 -10.47 -2.14 -3.83
C SER A 81 -10.97 -2.89 -2.58
N ALA A 82 -10.18 -2.94 -1.51
CA ALA A 82 -10.58 -3.56 -0.25
C ALA A 82 -11.81 -2.87 0.36
N TYR A 83 -11.80 -1.53 0.42
CA TYR A 83 -12.96 -0.75 0.89
C TYR A 83 -14.21 -0.99 0.06
N LEU A 84 -14.10 -1.00 -1.28
CA LEU A 84 -15.25 -1.23 -2.14
C LEU A 84 -15.76 -2.66 -2.02
N ALA A 85 -14.87 -3.64 -1.86
CA ALA A 85 -15.26 -5.03 -1.59
C ALA A 85 -16.06 -5.16 -0.29
N GLU A 86 -15.58 -4.55 0.80
CA GLU A 86 -16.29 -4.50 2.09
C GLU A 86 -17.65 -3.82 1.95
N ALA A 87 -17.69 -2.63 1.34
CA ALA A 87 -18.90 -1.82 1.26
C ALA A 87 -19.99 -2.41 0.37
N THR A 88 -19.63 -3.20 -0.65
CA THR A 88 -20.57 -3.66 -1.69
C THR A 88 -20.75 -5.18 -1.72
N GLY A 89 -19.87 -5.95 -1.08
CA GLY A 89 -19.82 -7.41 -1.22
C GLY A 89 -19.42 -7.89 -2.63
N ASN A 90 -18.98 -7.00 -3.52
CA ASN A 90 -18.66 -7.35 -4.90
C ASN A 90 -17.27 -8.02 -5.01
N THR A 91 -17.26 -9.24 -5.54
CA THR A 91 -16.05 -10.06 -5.71
C THR A 91 -15.06 -9.49 -6.71
N THR A 92 -15.49 -8.64 -7.65
CA THR A 92 -14.58 -7.94 -8.57
C THR A 92 -13.58 -7.06 -7.82
N TYR A 93 -14.06 -6.31 -6.83
CA TYR A 93 -13.19 -5.47 -6.00
C TYR A 93 -12.29 -6.32 -5.11
N LEU A 94 -12.81 -7.43 -4.55
CA LEU A 94 -12.00 -8.35 -3.75
C LEU A 94 -10.89 -9.01 -4.59
N SER A 95 -11.19 -9.41 -5.82
CA SER A 95 -10.19 -9.96 -6.75
C SER A 95 -9.11 -8.94 -7.08
N ALA A 96 -9.50 -7.69 -7.36
CA ALA A 96 -8.54 -6.62 -7.63
C ALA A 96 -7.67 -6.29 -6.41
N ALA A 97 -8.25 -6.29 -5.20
CA ALA A 97 -7.48 -6.16 -3.97
C ALA A 97 -6.52 -7.35 -3.80
N THR A 98 -6.95 -8.57 -4.09
CA THR A 98 -6.08 -9.75 -3.99
C THR A 98 -4.91 -9.68 -4.97
N ASP A 99 -5.17 -9.30 -6.22
CA ASP A 99 -4.17 -9.12 -7.27
C ASP A 99 -3.14 -8.03 -6.90
N SER A 100 -3.59 -6.83 -6.53
CA SER A 100 -2.68 -5.75 -6.15
C SER A 100 -1.97 -6.04 -4.84
N GLY A 101 -2.60 -6.74 -3.90
CA GLY A 101 -1.97 -7.19 -2.68
C GLY A 101 -0.85 -8.21 -2.94
N ALA A 102 -1.08 -9.17 -3.84
CA ALA A 102 -0.07 -10.11 -4.32
C ALA A 102 1.12 -9.37 -4.96
N PHE A 103 0.87 -8.39 -5.82
CA PHE A 103 1.93 -7.56 -6.40
C PHE A 103 2.77 -6.86 -5.34
N MET A 104 2.13 -6.27 -4.31
CA MET A 104 2.82 -5.56 -3.24
C MET A 104 3.77 -6.48 -2.44
N ILE A 105 3.38 -7.74 -2.22
CA ILE A 105 4.20 -8.68 -1.44
C ILE A 105 5.23 -9.43 -2.28
N ASP A 106 4.89 -9.84 -3.49
CA ASP A 106 5.74 -10.73 -4.29
C ASP A 106 6.71 -9.94 -5.19
N VAL A 107 6.26 -8.82 -5.75
CA VAL A 107 7.03 -8.01 -6.70
C VAL A 107 7.72 -6.84 -6.02
N ILE A 108 6.93 -6.02 -5.32
CA ILE A 108 7.47 -4.88 -4.57
C ILE A 108 8.23 -5.33 -3.33
N GLN A 109 7.86 -6.48 -2.75
CA GLN A 109 8.47 -7.02 -1.54
C GLN A 109 8.32 -6.08 -0.34
N VAL A 110 7.13 -5.51 -0.15
CA VAL A 110 6.83 -4.53 0.90
C VAL A 110 7.10 -5.06 2.32
N THR A 111 7.13 -6.38 2.49
CA THR A 111 7.45 -7.07 3.75
C THR A 111 8.94 -7.39 3.94
N SER A 112 9.82 -6.98 3.02
CA SER A 112 11.28 -7.13 3.14
C SER A 112 11.89 -5.98 3.95
N PRO A 113 13.11 -6.13 4.50
CA PRO A 113 13.82 -5.04 5.20
C PRO A 113 13.87 -3.76 4.35
N GLY A 114 13.49 -2.63 4.93
CA GLY A 114 13.40 -1.34 4.22
C GLY A 114 12.20 -1.22 3.27
N ASN A 115 11.18 -2.08 3.44
CA ASN A 115 9.92 -2.10 2.72
C ASN A 115 10.02 -2.30 1.20
N GLY A 116 11.04 -3.03 0.73
CA GLY A 116 11.12 -3.46 -0.67
C GLY A 116 11.42 -2.32 -1.64
N ALA A 117 10.95 -2.43 -2.89
CA ALA A 117 11.17 -1.45 -3.95
C ALA A 117 10.12 -0.32 -3.93
N ALA A 118 10.51 0.92 -4.22
CA ALA A 118 9.52 1.99 -4.40
C ALA A 118 8.75 1.81 -5.71
N SER A 119 9.44 1.42 -6.78
CA SER A 119 8.89 1.29 -8.13
C SER A 119 9.64 0.24 -8.93
N ILE A 120 9.00 -0.35 -9.92
CA ILE A 120 9.63 -1.30 -10.86
C ILE A 120 9.18 -1.01 -12.29
N SER A 121 9.87 -1.59 -13.28
CA SER A 121 9.47 -1.46 -14.68
C SER A 121 8.43 -2.52 -15.06
N ALA A 122 7.41 -2.13 -15.81
CA ALA A 122 6.50 -3.05 -16.47
C ALA A 122 7.20 -3.88 -17.55
N ASN A 123 8.31 -3.39 -18.11
CA ASN A 123 9.10 -4.13 -19.08
C ASN A 123 9.96 -5.17 -18.31
N ALA A 124 9.70 -6.47 -18.51
CA ALA A 124 10.31 -7.61 -17.78
C ALA A 124 11.85 -7.66 -17.68
N SER A 125 12.58 -6.77 -18.36
CA SER A 125 14.03 -6.71 -18.38
C SER A 125 14.66 -6.06 -17.15
N GLY A 126 13.87 -5.44 -16.25
CA GLY A 126 14.39 -4.75 -15.07
C GLY A 126 13.43 -4.78 -13.89
N CYS A 127 13.61 -5.78 -13.02
CA CYS A 127 12.93 -5.92 -11.72
C CYS A 127 13.55 -5.07 -10.60
N GLY A 128 14.56 -4.28 -10.93
CA GLY A 128 15.23 -3.42 -9.97
C GLY A 128 14.35 -2.24 -9.60
N ASP A 129 14.56 -1.72 -8.39
CA ASP A 129 13.95 -0.47 -7.97
C ASP A 129 14.44 0.68 -8.84
N ILE A 130 13.54 1.35 -9.56
CA ILE A 130 13.88 2.45 -10.47
C ILE A 130 14.33 3.69 -9.68
N TRP A 131 13.80 3.89 -8.47
CA TRP A 131 14.04 5.10 -7.67
C TRP A 131 14.97 4.89 -6.50
N GLY A 132 15.23 3.63 -6.13
CA GLY A 132 16.16 3.28 -5.07
C GLY A 132 15.65 3.57 -3.66
N LEU A 133 16.59 3.71 -2.72
CA LEU A 133 16.28 3.89 -1.29
C LEU A 133 15.69 5.27 -1.03
N GLY A 134 14.57 5.35 -0.31
CA GLY A 134 13.96 6.63 0.05
C GLY A 134 12.58 6.53 0.72
N SER A 135 12.00 7.68 1.04
CA SER A 135 10.70 7.81 1.73
C SER A 135 9.51 7.29 0.94
N PHE A 136 9.61 7.18 -0.39
CA PHE A 136 8.55 6.61 -1.23
C PHE A 136 8.14 5.18 -0.84
N ARG A 137 9.03 4.46 -0.13
CA ARG A 137 8.79 3.13 0.43
C ARG A 137 8.01 3.14 1.76
N LEU A 138 7.83 4.30 2.38
CA LEU A 138 6.91 4.44 3.50
C LEU A 138 5.49 4.75 3.02
N ASP A 139 5.37 5.55 1.95
CA ASP A 139 4.07 5.88 1.35
C ASP A 139 3.30 4.61 0.97
N HIS A 140 3.90 3.73 0.17
CA HIS A 140 3.23 2.50 -0.26
C HIS A 140 2.91 1.54 0.91
N THR A 141 3.66 1.64 2.01
CA THR A 141 3.55 0.76 3.16
C THR A 141 2.36 1.18 3.98
N GLY A 142 2.20 2.49 4.24
CA GLY A 142 1.04 3.01 4.97
C GLY A 142 -0.28 2.73 4.23
N TRP A 143 -0.33 2.95 2.92
CA TRP A 143 -1.53 2.61 2.12
C TRP A 143 -1.81 1.10 2.09
N PHE A 144 -0.76 0.27 2.03
CA PHE A 144 -0.91 -1.18 2.05
C PHE A 144 -1.43 -1.67 3.42
N MET A 145 -0.88 -1.13 4.51
CA MET A 145 -1.36 -1.39 5.87
C MET A 145 -2.84 -1.05 6.03
N GLU A 146 -3.28 0.08 5.47
CA GLU A 146 -4.70 0.47 5.50
C GLU A 146 -5.59 -0.54 4.76
N GLY A 147 -5.24 -0.97 3.56
CA GLY A 147 -6.03 -1.99 2.85
C GLY A 147 -6.06 -3.33 3.59
N LEU A 148 -4.96 -3.72 4.25
CA LEU A 148 -4.91 -4.90 5.11
C LEU A 148 -5.84 -4.76 6.32
N ALA A 149 -6.03 -3.56 6.87
CA ALA A 149 -6.96 -3.34 7.98
C ALA A 149 -8.41 -3.66 7.61
N ILE A 150 -8.76 -3.52 6.33
CA ILE A 150 -10.13 -3.70 5.81
C ILE A 150 -10.41 -5.15 5.40
N LEU A 151 -9.45 -5.82 4.77
CA LEU A 151 -9.68 -7.18 4.29
C LEU A 151 -9.96 -8.17 5.44
N PRO A 152 -10.79 -9.21 5.22
CA PRO A 152 -10.94 -10.29 6.19
C PRO A 152 -9.60 -10.94 6.53
N GLY A 153 -9.36 -11.25 7.81
CA GLY A 153 -8.09 -11.83 8.27
C GLY A 153 -7.75 -13.18 7.62
N SER A 154 -8.77 -13.92 7.19
CA SER A 154 -8.67 -15.20 6.47
C SER A 154 -8.33 -15.07 4.99
N THR A 155 -8.40 -13.88 4.40
CA THR A 155 -7.98 -13.66 3.01
C THR A 155 -6.48 -13.94 2.89
N THR A 156 -6.06 -14.61 1.81
CA THR A 156 -4.66 -14.94 1.55
C THR A 156 -4.13 -14.16 0.35
N LEU A 157 -2.92 -13.62 0.45
CA LEU A 157 -2.29 -12.84 -0.62
C LEU A 157 -0.99 -13.51 -1.11
N GLY A 158 -0.70 -13.26 -2.39
CA GLY A 158 0.54 -13.62 -3.08
C GLY A 158 0.84 -15.12 -3.21
N GLN A 159 2.01 -15.42 -3.76
CA GLN A 159 2.40 -16.78 -4.15
C GLN A 159 2.45 -17.76 -2.96
N GLN A 160 2.84 -17.26 -1.79
CA GLN A 160 2.91 -18.06 -0.57
C GLN A 160 1.56 -18.18 0.16
N SER A 161 0.49 -17.56 -0.36
CA SER A 161 -0.85 -17.57 0.25
C SER A 161 -0.84 -17.16 1.71
N VAL A 162 -0.11 -16.07 2.03
CA VAL A 162 0.01 -15.58 3.41
C VAL A 162 -1.31 -14.93 3.82
N SER A 163 -1.83 -15.31 5.00
CA SER A 163 -3.07 -14.71 5.50
C SER A 163 -2.90 -13.23 5.81
N VAL A 164 -3.97 -12.45 5.62
CA VAL A 164 -4.00 -11.03 5.98
C VAL A 164 -3.66 -10.84 7.46
N ASP A 165 -4.17 -11.68 8.38
CA ASP A 165 -3.81 -11.58 9.80
C ASP A 165 -2.31 -11.70 10.06
N THR A 166 -1.65 -12.63 9.36
CA THR A 166 -0.18 -12.78 9.45
C THR A 166 0.53 -11.57 8.84
N LEU A 167 0.04 -11.08 7.70
CA LEU A 167 0.62 -9.93 7.01
C LEU A 167 0.53 -8.65 7.85
N ARG A 168 -0.58 -8.40 8.55
CA ARG A 168 -0.76 -7.24 9.44
C ARG A 168 0.36 -7.14 10.48
N SER A 169 0.67 -8.25 11.14
CA SER A 169 1.75 -8.29 12.15
C SER A 169 3.14 -8.20 11.51
N ASN A 170 3.36 -8.93 10.40
CA ASN A 170 4.65 -8.94 9.71
C ASN A 170 5.04 -7.56 9.18
N ILE A 171 4.10 -6.86 8.53
CA ILE A 171 4.38 -5.56 7.91
C ILE A 171 4.67 -4.49 8.96
N VAL A 172 3.96 -4.50 10.10
CA VAL A 172 4.24 -3.58 11.20
C VAL A 172 5.62 -3.85 11.79
N ASN A 173 5.92 -5.13 12.09
CA ASN A 173 7.19 -5.51 12.68
C ASN A 173 8.38 -5.15 11.78
N ILE A 174 8.35 -5.51 10.49
CA ILE A 174 9.46 -5.21 9.57
C ILE A 174 9.63 -3.70 9.38
N THR A 175 8.54 -2.94 9.31
CA THR A 175 8.60 -1.49 9.10
C THR A 175 9.22 -0.81 10.30
N LEU A 176 8.75 -1.12 11.51
CA LEU A 176 9.22 -0.45 12.72
C LEU A 176 10.62 -0.92 13.15
N ALA A 177 11.00 -2.17 12.89
CA ALA A 177 12.30 -2.69 13.26
C ALA A 177 13.39 -2.40 12.23
N ALA A 178 13.09 -2.57 10.93
CA ALA A 178 14.10 -2.60 9.88
C ALA A 178 14.11 -1.37 8.95
N ASN A 179 13.07 -0.53 8.96
CA ASN A 179 13.10 0.71 8.19
C ASN A 179 13.81 1.81 8.98
N THR A 180 14.95 2.27 8.46
CA THR A 180 15.79 3.29 9.10
C THR A 180 15.08 4.64 9.29
N LEU A 181 14.03 4.91 8.51
CA LEU A 181 13.23 6.11 8.64
C LEU A 181 12.23 6.00 9.80
N CYS A 182 11.79 4.79 10.17
CA CYS A 182 10.85 4.56 11.28
C CYS A 182 11.53 4.25 12.61
N ASN A 183 12.78 3.79 12.58
CA ASN A 183 13.54 3.41 13.78
C ASN A 183 14.50 4.50 14.29
N ALA A 184 14.25 5.77 13.94
CA ALA A 184 15.10 6.87 14.34
C ALA A 184 15.24 6.94 15.89
N PRO A 185 16.39 7.37 16.44
CA PRO A 185 16.64 7.32 17.89
C PRO A 185 15.65 8.10 18.77
N ASN A 186 15.01 9.14 18.22
CA ASN A 186 13.99 9.92 18.89
C ASN A 186 12.57 9.32 18.76
N GLY A 187 12.45 8.14 18.13
CA GLY A 187 11.19 7.45 17.87
C GLY A 187 10.30 8.12 16.83
N ILE A 188 10.78 9.15 16.14
CA ILE A 188 10.01 9.95 15.17
C ILE A 188 10.30 9.46 13.76
N VAL A 189 9.27 9.29 12.94
CA VAL A 189 9.48 8.98 11.52
C VAL A 189 10.24 10.12 10.84
N ASN A 190 11.39 9.80 10.23
CA ASN A 190 12.30 10.77 9.66
C ASN A 190 12.35 10.68 8.13
N THR A 191 11.35 11.22 7.44
CA THR A 191 11.32 11.32 5.97
C THR A 191 12.02 12.58 5.43
N GLY A 192 12.75 13.29 6.29
CA GLY A 192 13.43 14.55 5.98
C GLY A 192 12.75 15.77 6.61
N LYS A 193 13.56 16.78 6.96
CA LYS A 193 13.13 18.04 7.62
C LYS A 193 12.39 17.87 8.96
N GLY A 194 12.40 16.68 9.56
CA GLY A 194 11.72 16.42 10.83
C GLY A 194 10.20 16.47 10.75
N ALA A 195 9.62 16.39 9.55
CA ALA A 195 8.20 16.15 9.38
C ALA A 195 7.97 14.64 9.44
N GLY A 196 7.09 14.17 10.31
CA GLY A 196 6.65 12.77 10.30
C GLY A 196 6.00 12.39 8.97
N ASP A 197 5.61 11.13 8.85
CA ASP A 197 4.94 10.63 7.64
C ASP A 197 3.46 10.35 7.96
N SER A 198 2.54 11.12 7.37
CA SER A 198 1.11 10.98 7.65
C SER A 198 0.55 9.65 7.13
N THR A 199 1.12 9.11 6.05
CA THR A 199 0.67 7.88 5.41
C THR A 199 0.95 6.68 6.30
N ILE A 200 2.15 6.57 6.85
CA ILE A 200 2.52 5.45 7.72
C ILE A 200 1.81 5.52 9.07
N VAL A 201 1.67 6.71 9.65
CA VAL A 201 0.92 6.90 10.91
C VAL A 201 -0.53 6.48 10.72
N GLN A 202 -1.12 6.87 9.59
CA GLN A 202 -2.47 6.46 9.23
C GLN A 202 -2.60 4.95 9.02
N GLY A 203 -1.69 4.34 8.27
CA GLY A 203 -1.71 2.89 8.01
C GLY A 203 -1.56 2.07 9.30
N ILE A 204 -0.62 2.45 10.17
CA ILE A 204 -0.43 1.82 11.48
C ILE A 204 -1.66 2.04 12.38
N GLY A 205 -2.23 3.24 12.38
CA GLY A 205 -3.46 3.54 13.12
C GLY A 205 -4.65 2.70 12.65
N ALA A 206 -4.81 2.50 11.35
CA ALA A 206 -5.84 1.61 10.80
C ALA A 206 -5.61 0.16 11.24
N LEU A 207 -4.37 -0.32 11.21
CA LEU A 207 -4.02 -1.66 11.67
C LEU A 207 -4.17 -1.85 13.17
N TYR A 208 -3.97 -0.83 13.99
CA TYR A 208 -4.00 -0.96 15.45
C TYR A 208 -5.27 -1.65 15.97
N HIS A 209 -6.41 -1.39 15.34
CA HIS A 209 -7.69 -2.01 15.69
C HIS A 209 -7.92 -3.38 15.04
N ALA A 210 -7.20 -3.71 13.98
CA ALA A 210 -7.30 -4.96 13.22
C ALA A 210 -6.21 -5.99 13.58
N LEU A 211 -5.18 -5.58 14.33
CA LEU A 211 -4.08 -6.44 14.74
C LEU A 211 -4.56 -7.51 15.72
N GLN A 212 -4.30 -8.77 15.35
CA GLN A 212 -4.38 -9.91 16.25
C GLN A 212 -2.94 -10.34 16.55
N GLY A 213 -2.46 -10.05 17.75
CA GLY A 213 -1.05 -10.27 18.09
C GLY A 213 -0.81 -10.21 19.60
N PRO A 214 0.41 -10.53 20.03
CA PRO A 214 0.77 -10.49 21.44
C PRO A 214 0.71 -9.05 21.98
N ALA A 215 0.41 -8.92 23.28
CA ALA A 215 0.11 -7.64 23.91
C ALA A 215 1.28 -6.65 23.87
N ASP A 216 2.51 -7.15 23.76
CA ASP A 216 3.73 -6.37 23.58
C ASP A 216 3.76 -5.64 22.23
N LEU A 217 3.36 -6.30 21.13
CA LEU A 217 3.26 -5.68 19.81
C LEU A 217 2.22 -4.55 19.82
N LEU A 218 1.04 -4.79 20.40
CA LEU A 218 0.01 -3.75 20.53
C LEU A 218 0.47 -2.58 21.40
N THR A 219 1.17 -2.87 22.50
CA THR A 219 1.74 -1.83 23.38
C THR A 219 2.81 -1.02 22.66
N TYR A 220 3.66 -1.68 21.89
CA TYR A 220 4.70 -1.03 21.10
C TYR A 220 4.11 -0.12 20.02
N VAL A 221 3.13 -0.61 19.26
CA VAL A 221 2.41 0.19 18.25
C VAL A 221 1.71 1.40 18.89
N GLY A 222 1.01 1.20 20.00
CA GLY A 222 0.35 2.29 20.72
C GLY A 222 1.34 3.36 21.22
N SER A 223 2.51 2.92 21.71
CA SER A 223 3.59 3.81 22.14
C SER A 223 4.17 4.60 20.96
N PHE A 224 4.42 3.93 19.84
CA PHE A 224 4.90 4.55 18.61
C PHE A 224 3.94 5.64 18.11
N LEU A 225 2.65 5.32 18.00
CA LEU A 225 1.62 6.28 17.58
C LEU A 225 1.51 7.48 18.54
N SER A 226 1.65 7.23 19.85
CA SER A 226 1.65 8.30 20.85
C SER A 226 2.79 9.29 20.63
N VAL A 227 4.01 8.82 20.35
CA VAL A 227 5.17 9.68 20.04
C VAL A 227 4.89 10.54 18.79
N GLN A 228 4.33 9.95 17.72
CA GLN A 228 4.02 10.71 16.51
C GLN A 228 2.98 11.81 16.77
N SER A 229 1.98 11.53 17.63
CA SER A 229 0.92 12.50 17.96
C SER A 229 1.43 13.71 18.76
N VAL A 230 2.36 13.51 19.69
CA VAL A 230 2.94 14.59 20.51
C VAL A 230 3.72 15.58 19.64
N GLN A 231 4.48 15.08 18.67
CA GLN A 231 5.20 15.94 17.74
C GLN A 231 4.25 16.71 16.81
N HIS A 232 3.18 16.07 16.30
CA HIS A 232 2.18 16.75 15.49
C HIS A 232 1.61 17.96 16.23
N ASN A 233 1.27 17.80 17.51
CA ASN A 233 0.80 18.90 18.37
C ASN A 233 1.87 19.98 18.60
N TYR A 234 3.15 19.60 18.73
CA TYR A 234 4.25 20.56 18.89
C TYR A 234 4.51 21.38 17.60
N ILE A 235 4.39 20.75 16.43
CA ILE A 235 4.54 21.41 15.13
C ILE A 235 3.34 22.34 14.88
N CYS A 236 2.11 21.86 15.03
CA CYS A 236 0.91 22.66 14.80
C CYS A 236 0.74 23.80 15.83
N GLY A 237 1.14 23.59 17.09
CA GLY A 237 1.11 24.62 18.13
C GLY A 237 2.05 25.80 17.90
N ASN A 238 3.13 25.60 17.13
CA ASN A 238 4.08 26.65 16.75
C ASN A 238 3.65 27.46 15.51
N TYR A 239 2.58 27.05 14.81
CA TYR A 239 1.98 27.83 13.71
C TYR A 239 0.76 28.65 14.14
N THR A 240 0.36 28.60 15.41
CA THR A 240 -0.76 29.35 15.99
C THR A 240 -0.34 30.42 17.00
N ARG A 241 0.87 30.99 16.88
CA ARG A 241 1.28 32.19 17.64
C ARG A 241 1.80 33.28 16.72
#